data_AF-A0A836X3Q8-F1
#
_entry.id   AF-A0A836X3Q8-F1
#
_cell.length_a   1.000
_cell.length_b   1.000
_cell.length_c   1.000
_cell.angle_alpha   90.00
_cell.angle_beta   90.00
_cell.angle_gamma   90.00
#
_symmetry.space_group_name_H-M   'P 1'
#
loop_
_entity.id
_entity.type
_entity.pdbx_description
1 polymer ?
#
loop_
_entity_poly.entity_id
_entity_poly.type
_entity_poly.pdbx_seq_one_letter_code
_entity_poly.pdbx_strand_id
1 'polypeptide(L)'
;MKKLLLLLLCYPLIGFAQNPNYSEDIAPIIYGKCLQCHHSGGISNLNLESYANTVTNAGMIQHVTSTGEMPPWPPDTLFQHYAYENTLSMNEISTIMDWITNGTPIGDTSLLPPMPTFTNSSLLGTPDLELQIPTYSSTATSNSDDYVCFSIPTGLTQSRKIRAIEVIPGNLQTVHHVLVSIDLFPNNSIVTTPNCMGPTGDMLYAYAPGSVALTYPTNTSNSFGVELPANSNITLAMHYPEGSFGQVDSTKVRFYFYPQSTVIREITTDFLINEGLFGIPFILPPNQITEITGSFGPTSQDYSFMSVFPHMHLLGKDMECMAVTPTNDTINLIRINNWDFEWQGFYFYQTFIKIPAGSMIYAKGNYDNTVSATNPNPVTVQSGLNTEDEMFIFIFQFLPYQLGDENILIENGSVSTNIHEPTAISSLRKLLKITTILGQSTKPKPNTPLFYIYDDGTVEKKIIIK
;
A
#
# COMPACT_ATOMS: atom_id res chain seq x y z
N MET A 1 -56.10 -12.03 54.81
CA MET A 1 -55.61 -11.62 53.46
C MET A 1 -54.16 -12.09 53.32
N LYS A 2 -53.91 -13.20 52.61
CA LYS A 2 -52.56 -13.72 52.38
C LYS A 2 -51.93 -12.95 51.20
N LYS A 3 -50.84 -12.23 51.44
CA LYS A 3 -50.07 -11.56 50.38
C LYS A 3 -49.22 -12.60 49.66
N LEU A 4 -49.51 -12.84 48.39
CA LEU A 4 -48.70 -13.69 47.51
C LEU A 4 -47.53 -12.83 47.00
N LEU A 5 -46.31 -13.15 47.44
CA LEU A 5 -45.08 -12.52 46.98
C LEU A 5 -44.66 -13.22 45.68
N LEU A 6 -44.78 -12.54 44.53
CA LEU A 6 -44.33 -13.06 43.25
C LEU A 6 -42.82 -12.78 43.13
N LEU A 7 -42.00 -13.83 43.28
CA LEU A 7 -40.55 -13.75 43.07
C LEU A 7 -40.27 -13.84 41.56
N LEU A 8 -39.84 -12.76 40.91
CA LEU A 8 -39.30 -12.84 39.55
C LEU A 8 -37.89 -13.44 39.61
N LEU A 9 -37.73 -14.68 39.13
CA LEU A 9 -36.41 -15.22 38.79
C LEU A 9 -35.93 -14.56 37.49
N CYS A 10 -34.97 -13.65 37.59
CA CYS A 10 -34.13 -13.28 36.44
C CYS A 10 -33.14 -14.43 36.19
N TYR A 11 -33.44 -15.30 35.22
CA TYR A 11 -32.42 -16.18 34.66
C TYR A 11 -31.44 -15.33 33.84
N PRO A 12 -30.12 -15.38 34.11
CA PRO A 12 -29.15 -14.81 33.20
C PRO A 12 -29.19 -15.64 31.92
N LEU A 13 -29.64 -15.03 30.82
CA LEU A 13 -29.35 -15.56 29.49
C LEU A 13 -27.85 -15.43 29.29
N ILE A 14 -27.12 -16.51 29.60
CA ILE A 14 -25.75 -16.69 29.11
C ILE A 14 -25.91 -16.90 27.62
N GLY A 15 -25.81 -15.81 26.85
CA GLY A 15 -25.62 -15.93 25.41
C GLY A 15 -24.27 -16.60 25.20
N PHE A 16 -24.28 -17.85 24.76
CA PHE A 16 -23.07 -18.45 24.20
C PHE A 16 -22.80 -17.67 22.91
N ALA A 17 -21.79 -16.81 22.94
CA ALA A 17 -21.18 -16.35 21.70
C ALA A 17 -20.73 -17.60 20.94
N GLN A 18 -21.16 -17.73 19.69
CA GLN A 18 -20.77 -18.85 18.85
C GLN A 18 -19.24 -18.76 18.67
N ASN A 19 -18.53 -19.84 19.01
CA ASN A 19 -17.09 -19.89 18.81
C ASN A 19 -16.81 -19.83 17.29
N PRO A 20 -15.81 -19.04 16.84
CA PRO A 20 -15.53 -18.91 15.43
C PRO A 20 -15.12 -20.25 14.82
N ASN A 21 -15.47 -20.44 13.56
CA ASN A 21 -15.16 -21.64 12.79
C ASN A 21 -14.53 -21.30 11.43
N TYR A 22 -13.93 -22.31 10.80
CA TYR A 22 -13.20 -22.07 9.57
C TYR A 22 -14.11 -21.59 8.44
N SER A 23 -15.22 -22.29 8.19
CA SER A 23 -16.01 -22.09 6.99
C SER A 23 -16.68 -20.72 6.95
N GLU A 24 -17.22 -20.27 8.08
CA GLU A 24 -18.01 -19.03 8.18
C GLU A 24 -17.15 -17.82 8.54
N ASP A 25 -16.11 -17.98 9.37
CA ASP A 25 -15.40 -16.85 9.97
C ASP A 25 -13.96 -16.70 9.46
N ILE A 26 -13.21 -17.79 9.27
CA ILE A 26 -11.78 -17.73 8.93
C ILE A 26 -11.53 -17.77 7.44
N ALA A 27 -12.25 -18.60 6.69
CA ALA A 27 -12.11 -18.70 5.24
C ALA A 27 -12.31 -17.34 4.56
N PRO A 28 -13.31 -16.51 4.92
CA PRO A 28 -13.43 -15.16 4.36
C PRO A 28 -12.18 -14.29 4.61
N ILE A 29 -11.60 -14.37 5.81
CA ILE A 29 -10.39 -13.61 6.14
C ILE A 29 -9.18 -14.12 5.35
N ILE A 30 -8.94 -15.43 5.33
CA ILE A 30 -7.84 -16.03 4.58
C ILE A 30 -7.98 -15.71 3.08
N TYR A 31 -9.19 -15.84 2.53
CA TYR A 31 -9.45 -15.63 1.11
C TYR A 31 -9.28 -14.17 0.70
N GLY A 32 -9.74 -13.25 1.55
CA GLY A 32 -9.66 -11.81 1.29
C GLY A 32 -8.30 -11.19 1.56
N LYS A 33 -7.55 -11.67 2.56
CA LYS A 33 -6.35 -11.00 3.09
C LYS A 33 -5.05 -11.73 2.75
N CYS A 34 -5.09 -13.06 2.67
CA CYS A 34 -3.88 -13.89 2.58
C CYS A 34 -3.71 -14.53 1.19
N LEU A 35 -4.80 -14.95 0.55
CA LEU A 35 -4.71 -15.68 -0.71
C LEU A 35 -4.26 -14.83 -1.91
N GLN A 36 -4.10 -13.52 -1.78
CA GLN A 36 -3.41 -12.72 -2.80
C GLN A 36 -1.97 -13.20 -3.02
N CYS A 37 -1.33 -13.73 -1.99
CA CYS A 37 0.03 -14.26 -2.05
C CYS A 37 0.10 -15.77 -1.80
N HIS A 38 -0.76 -16.29 -0.91
CA HIS A 38 -0.71 -17.66 -0.39
C HIS A 38 -1.61 -18.66 -1.14
N HIS A 39 -1.59 -18.61 -2.47
CA HIS A 39 -2.38 -19.50 -3.33
C HIS A 39 -1.47 -20.34 -4.24
N SER A 40 -2.03 -21.36 -4.89
CA SER A 40 -1.27 -22.19 -5.83
C SER A 40 -0.81 -21.36 -7.04
N GLY A 41 0.51 -21.32 -7.29
CA GLY A 41 1.12 -20.47 -8.31
C GLY A 41 1.25 -19.00 -7.93
N GLY A 42 0.92 -18.64 -6.69
CA GLY A 42 1.16 -17.31 -6.12
C GLY A 42 2.62 -17.09 -5.75
N ILE A 43 2.91 -15.90 -5.24
CA ILE A 43 4.27 -15.48 -4.88
C ILE A 43 4.83 -16.23 -3.66
N SER A 44 3.95 -16.63 -2.71
CA SER A 44 4.37 -17.39 -1.55
C SER A 44 4.42 -18.88 -1.85
N ASN A 45 5.49 -19.55 -1.40
CA ASN A 45 5.57 -21.01 -1.39
C ASN A 45 4.62 -21.66 -0.37
N LEU A 46 4.10 -20.88 0.60
CA LEU A 46 3.11 -21.34 1.57
C LEU A 46 1.70 -21.20 0.97
N ASN A 47 1.04 -22.32 0.72
CA ASN A 47 -0.34 -22.35 0.24
C ASN A 47 -1.33 -22.42 1.42
N LEU A 48 -2.38 -21.58 1.40
CA LEU A 48 -3.43 -21.51 2.43
C LEU A 48 -4.85 -21.76 1.87
N GLU A 49 -4.98 -22.31 0.66
CA GLU A 49 -6.26 -22.42 -0.07
C GLU A 49 -7.28 -23.36 0.58
N SER A 50 -6.82 -24.33 1.37
CA SER A 50 -7.67 -25.34 1.99
C SER A 50 -7.61 -25.28 3.52
N TYR A 51 -8.70 -25.73 4.17
CA TYR A 51 -8.76 -25.90 5.63
C TYR A 51 -7.56 -26.68 6.18
N ALA A 52 -7.19 -27.80 5.55
CA ALA A 52 -6.08 -28.63 6.00
C ALA A 52 -4.75 -27.86 5.99
N ASN A 53 -4.52 -27.05 4.95
CA ASN A 53 -3.34 -26.21 4.86
C ASN A 53 -3.37 -25.10 5.91
N THR A 54 -4.51 -24.42 6.11
CA THR A 54 -4.65 -23.39 7.14
C THR A 54 -4.39 -23.96 8.54
N VAL A 55 -4.96 -25.13 8.88
CA VAL A 55 -4.79 -25.77 10.19
C VAL A 55 -3.35 -26.22 10.42
N THR A 56 -2.72 -26.82 9.42
CA THR A 56 -1.31 -27.25 9.53
C THR A 56 -0.37 -26.08 9.85
N ASN A 57 -0.75 -24.87 9.42
CA ASN A 57 0.02 -23.64 9.62
C ASN A 57 -0.56 -22.72 10.70
N ALA A 58 -1.53 -23.18 11.49
CA ALA A 58 -2.26 -22.34 12.46
C ALA A 58 -1.33 -21.60 13.43
N GLY A 59 -0.29 -22.27 13.97
CA GLY A 59 0.65 -21.63 14.89
C GLY A 59 1.46 -20.50 14.24
N MET A 60 1.84 -20.66 12.97
CA MET A 60 2.51 -19.60 12.20
C MET A 60 1.54 -18.46 11.91
N ILE A 61 0.32 -18.75 11.45
CA ILE A 61 -0.73 -17.75 11.20
C ILE A 61 -1.00 -16.94 12.46
N GLN A 62 -1.14 -17.59 13.62
CA GLN A 62 -1.29 -16.91 14.90
C GLN A 62 -0.14 -15.95 15.18
N HIS A 63 1.11 -16.39 15.00
CA HIS A 63 2.27 -15.53 15.24
C HIS A 63 2.24 -14.29 14.35
N VAL A 64 2.24 -14.47 13.03
CA VAL A 64 2.41 -13.38 12.05
C VAL A 64 1.22 -12.40 12.03
N THR A 65 0.01 -12.87 12.34
CA THR A 65 -1.17 -11.98 12.42
C THR A 65 -1.22 -11.23 13.76
N SER A 66 -0.73 -11.83 14.85
CA SER A 66 -0.69 -11.17 16.16
C SER A 66 0.42 -10.13 16.28
N THR A 67 1.53 -10.31 15.56
CA THR A 67 2.66 -9.36 15.51
C THR A 67 2.46 -8.27 14.46
N GLY A 68 1.46 -8.40 13.57
CA GLY A 68 1.22 -7.47 12.48
C GLY A 68 2.17 -7.63 11.29
N GLU A 69 2.97 -8.71 11.26
CA GLU A 69 3.83 -9.04 10.11
C GLU A 69 3.02 -9.36 8.85
N MET A 70 1.82 -9.95 9.02
CA MET A 70 0.95 -10.34 7.91
C MET A 70 -0.50 -9.90 8.12
N PRO A 71 -1.17 -9.41 7.05
CA PRO A 71 -0.58 -9.04 5.77
C PRO A 71 0.39 -7.85 5.91
N PRO A 72 1.44 -7.79 5.07
CA PRO A 72 2.46 -6.77 5.18
C PRO A 72 1.88 -5.42 4.77
N TRP A 73 1.83 -4.49 5.73
CA TRP A 73 1.39 -3.12 5.51
C TRP A 73 2.12 -2.17 6.48
N PRO A 74 3.32 -1.68 6.12
CA PRO A 74 4.12 -0.84 7.01
C PRO A 74 3.47 0.48 7.49
N PRO A 75 2.66 1.20 6.67
CA PRO A 75 2.08 2.47 7.11
C PRO A 75 1.08 2.33 8.26
N ASP A 76 1.15 3.25 9.21
CA ASP A 76 0.21 3.37 10.32
C ASP A 76 -1.14 3.93 9.85
N THR A 77 -2.14 3.04 9.71
CA THR A 77 -3.49 3.39 9.25
C THR A 77 -4.29 4.22 10.26
N LEU A 78 -3.83 4.36 11.52
CA LEU A 78 -4.40 5.30 12.49
C LEU A 78 -3.86 6.72 12.30
N PHE A 79 -2.73 6.87 11.61
CA PHE A 79 -2.13 8.17 11.30
C PHE A 79 -2.67 8.74 9.98
N GLN A 80 -2.77 7.90 8.96
CA GLN A 80 -3.31 8.24 7.65
C GLN A 80 -3.88 7.01 6.93
N HIS A 81 -4.97 7.20 6.19
CA HIS A 81 -5.54 6.17 5.33
C HIS A 81 -5.06 6.25 3.88
N TYR A 82 -4.92 5.08 3.28
CA TYR A 82 -4.41 4.84 1.94
C TYR A 82 -5.40 4.02 1.11
N ALA A 83 -5.23 4.11 -0.20
CA ALA A 83 -5.83 3.22 -1.15
C ALA A 83 -5.17 1.83 -1.07
N TYR A 84 -5.98 0.78 -1.26
CA TYR A 84 -5.57 -0.63 -1.31
C TYR A 84 -4.96 -1.17 0.00
N GLU A 85 -5.36 -0.61 1.14
CA GLU A 85 -4.95 -1.10 2.47
C GLU A 85 -5.30 -2.58 2.64
N ASN A 86 -4.27 -3.43 2.76
CA ASN A 86 -4.44 -4.83 3.13
C ASN A 86 -4.01 -5.04 4.58
N THR A 87 -4.88 -4.68 5.52
CA THR A 87 -4.66 -4.86 6.96
C THR A 87 -5.71 -5.79 7.57
N LEU A 88 -5.39 -6.36 8.73
CA LEU A 88 -6.36 -7.05 9.58
C LEU A 88 -6.87 -6.10 10.66
N SER A 89 -8.18 -6.03 10.81
CA SER A 89 -8.82 -5.37 11.94
C SER A 89 -8.57 -6.14 13.24
N MET A 90 -8.67 -5.45 14.38
CA MET A 90 -8.58 -6.08 15.70
C MET A 90 -9.61 -7.21 15.90
N ASN A 91 -10.78 -7.10 15.26
CA ASN A 91 -11.80 -8.14 15.30
C ASN A 91 -11.38 -9.38 14.50
N GLU A 92 -10.82 -9.20 13.29
CA GLU A 92 -10.31 -10.31 12.48
C GLU A 92 -9.16 -11.02 13.19
N ILE A 93 -8.22 -10.28 13.79
CA ILE A 93 -7.12 -10.86 14.59
C ILE A 93 -7.71 -11.67 15.76
N SER A 94 -8.64 -11.10 16.54
CA SER A 94 -9.28 -11.83 17.65
C SER A 94 -9.98 -13.09 17.16
N THR A 95 -10.67 -13.02 16.03
CA THR A 95 -11.41 -14.16 15.44
C THR A 95 -10.45 -15.29 15.07
N ILE A 96 -9.31 -14.98 14.43
CA ILE A 96 -8.25 -15.94 14.12
C ILE A 96 -7.72 -16.58 15.42
N MET A 97 -7.41 -15.76 16.42
CA MET A 97 -6.84 -16.22 17.69
C MET A 97 -7.81 -17.12 18.47
N ASP A 98 -9.08 -16.76 18.51
CA ASP A 98 -10.13 -17.51 19.17
C ASP A 98 -10.39 -18.85 18.45
N TRP A 99 -10.38 -18.86 17.11
CA TRP A 99 -10.53 -20.09 16.32
C TRP A 99 -9.39 -21.08 16.60
N ILE A 100 -8.15 -20.59 16.64
CA ILE A 100 -6.96 -21.40 16.92
C ILE A 100 -7.01 -21.94 18.36
N THR A 101 -7.32 -21.07 19.32
CA THR A 101 -7.40 -21.43 20.75
C THR A 101 -8.49 -22.48 21.01
N ASN A 102 -9.59 -22.44 20.24
CA ASN A 102 -10.68 -23.41 20.32
C ASN A 102 -10.43 -24.72 19.55
N GLY A 103 -9.22 -24.95 19.03
CA GLY A 103 -8.86 -26.19 18.35
C GLY A 103 -9.33 -26.27 16.89
N THR A 104 -9.37 -25.12 16.21
CA THR A 104 -9.59 -24.99 14.76
C THR A 104 -10.85 -25.68 14.19
N PRO A 105 -12.05 -25.49 14.78
CA PRO A 105 -13.28 -26.11 14.28
C PRO A 105 -13.58 -25.73 12.82
N ILE A 106 -14.00 -26.70 12.00
CA ILE A 106 -14.23 -26.49 10.56
C ILE A 106 -15.51 -25.72 10.23
N GLY A 107 -16.58 -25.87 11.03
CA GLY A 107 -17.89 -25.27 10.75
C GLY A 107 -18.71 -26.00 9.69
N ASP A 108 -19.77 -25.37 9.19
CA ASP A 108 -20.58 -25.93 8.10
C ASP A 108 -19.90 -25.68 6.74
N THR A 109 -19.38 -26.73 6.12
CA THR A 109 -18.68 -26.63 4.83
C THR A 109 -19.59 -26.23 3.67
N SER A 110 -20.92 -26.26 3.83
CA SER A 110 -21.85 -25.71 2.84
C SER A 110 -21.90 -24.19 2.84
N LEU A 111 -21.39 -23.55 3.90
CA LEU A 111 -21.28 -22.10 4.06
C LEU A 111 -19.88 -21.57 3.70
N LEU A 112 -18.98 -22.43 3.25
CA LEU A 112 -17.65 -22.02 2.82
C LEU A 112 -17.76 -20.99 1.66
N PRO A 113 -17.07 -19.84 1.73
CA PRO A 113 -17.08 -18.88 0.64
C PRO A 113 -16.53 -19.50 -0.65
N PRO A 114 -16.94 -18.99 -1.82
CA PRO A 114 -16.39 -19.45 -3.09
C PRO A 114 -14.89 -19.13 -3.14
N MET A 115 -14.11 -20.12 -3.60
CA MET A 115 -12.67 -19.95 -3.77
C MET A 115 -12.37 -18.81 -4.77
N PRO A 116 -11.49 -17.85 -4.44
CA PRO A 116 -11.11 -16.80 -5.38
C PRO A 116 -10.43 -17.39 -6.61
N THR A 117 -10.67 -16.78 -7.77
CA THR A 117 -10.02 -17.12 -9.02
C THR A 117 -8.82 -16.21 -9.25
N PHE A 118 -7.62 -16.77 -9.31
CA PHE A 118 -6.40 -16.02 -9.60
C PHE A 118 -6.08 -16.13 -11.09
N THR A 119 -5.90 -14.99 -11.76
CA THR A 119 -5.55 -14.95 -13.18
C THR A 119 -4.22 -14.22 -13.35
N ASN A 120 -3.28 -14.86 -14.04
CA ASN A 120 -1.99 -14.23 -14.40
C ASN A 120 -2.11 -13.30 -15.64
N SER A 121 -3.33 -13.08 -16.14
CA SER A 121 -3.61 -12.16 -17.25
C SER A 121 -3.89 -10.76 -16.73
N SER A 122 -3.38 -9.74 -17.44
CA SER A 122 -3.67 -8.35 -17.11
C SER A 122 -5.17 -8.08 -17.14
N LEU A 123 -5.67 -7.41 -16.11
CA LEU A 123 -7.05 -6.91 -16.06
C LEU A 123 -7.26 -5.70 -16.99
N LEU A 124 -6.18 -5.11 -17.51
CA LEU A 124 -6.20 -3.90 -18.34
C LEU A 124 -6.29 -4.17 -19.85
N GLY A 125 -6.31 -5.45 -20.24
CA GLY A 125 -6.37 -5.88 -21.64
C GLY A 125 -5.01 -5.93 -22.33
N THR A 126 -4.97 -5.67 -23.64
CA THR A 126 -3.72 -5.66 -24.43
C THR A 126 -2.95 -4.36 -24.20
N PRO A 127 -1.65 -4.41 -23.86
CA PRO A 127 -0.83 -3.22 -23.69
C PRO A 127 -0.54 -2.52 -25.03
N ASP A 128 -0.39 -1.19 -24.98
CA ASP A 128 0.01 -0.40 -26.15
C ASP A 128 1.53 -0.45 -26.40
N LEU A 129 2.30 -0.64 -25.33
CA LEU A 129 3.74 -0.86 -25.37
C LEU A 129 4.11 -1.89 -24.28
N GLU A 130 4.85 -2.93 -24.67
CA GLU A 130 5.44 -3.91 -23.76
C GLU A 130 6.95 -3.87 -23.94
N LEU A 131 7.66 -3.60 -22.85
CA LEU A 131 9.12 -3.65 -22.79
C LEU A 131 9.53 -4.81 -21.90
N GLN A 132 10.61 -5.50 -22.26
CA GLN A 132 11.03 -6.73 -21.59
C GLN A 132 12.55 -6.71 -21.35
N ILE A 133 12.97 -7.10 -20.13
CA ILE A 133 14.39 -7.29 -19.85
C ILE A 133 14.90 -8.54 -20.58
N PRO A 134 16.19 -8.59 -20.99
CA PRO A 134 16.79 -9.81 -21.49
C PRO A 134 16.65 -10.93 -20.45
N THR A 135 16.69 -12.19 -20.90
CA THR A 135 16.77 -13.32 -19.98
C THR A 135 17.97 -13.13 -19.05
N TYR A 136 17.69 -12.99 -17.77
CA TYR A 136 18.67 -12.71 -16.74
C TYR A 136 18.67 -13.84 -15.72
N SER A 137 19.86 -14.23 -15.27
CA SER A 137 20.03 -15.21 -14.20
C SER A 137 20.49 -14.46 -12.97
N SER A 138 19.70 -14.55 -11.89
CA SER A 138 20.05 -13.90 -10.63
C SER A 138 21.42 -14.38 -10.13
N THR A 139 22.19 -13.43 -9.61
CA THR A 139 23.49 -13.61 -8.98
C THR A 139 23.42 -13.56 -7.45
N ALA A 140 22.22 -13.41 -6.88
CA ALA A 140 21.99 -13.33 -5.44
C ALA A 140 22.47 -14.62 -4.78
N THR A 141 23.28 -14.51 -3.73
CA THR A 141 23.82 -15.67 -3.01
C THR A 141 22.93 -16.00 -1.82
N SER A 142 23.31 -16.97 -0.98
CA SER A 142 22.55 -17.27 0.24
C SER A 142 22.60 -16.17 1.31
N ASN A 143 23.47 -15.17 1.13
CA ASN A 143 23.73 -14.13 2.13
C ASN A 143 23.78 -12.72 1.49
N SER A 144 23.33 -12.58 0.24
CA SER A 144 23.39 -11.31 -0.47
C SER A 144 22.35 -11.28 -1.58
N ASP A 145 21.67 -10.15 -1.68
CA ASP A 145 20.77 -9.84 -2.77
C ASP A 145 21.51 -9.49 -4.07
N ASP A 146 20.77 -9.45 -5.17
CA ASP A 146 21.24 -8.99 -6.47
C ASP A 146 20.40 -7.82 -6.96
N TYR A 147 21.08 -6.69 -7.15
CA TYR A 147 20.52 -5.45 -7.67
C TYR A 147 21.07 -5.15 -9.05
N VAL A 148 20.20 -5.06 -10.05
CA VAL A 148 20.59 -4.88 -11.45
C VAL A 148 19.62 -3.95 -12.16
N CYS A 149 20.15 -3.03 -12.96
CA CYS A 149 19.33 -2.13 -13.77
C CYS A 149 19.33 -2.54 -15.23
N PHE A 150 18.17 -2.43 -15.86
CA PHE A 150 17.98 -2.59 -17.29
C PHE A 150 17.45 -1.29 -17.88
N SER A 151 18.23 -0.62 -18.72
CA SER A 151 17.76 0.54 -19.49
C SER A 151 17.31 0.07 -20.87
N ILE A 152 16.02 0.22 -21.17
CA ILE A 152 15.37 -0.33 -22.36
C ILE A 152 14.84 0.82 -23.22
N PRO A 153 15.29 0.98 -24.49
CA PRO A 153 14.74 2.00 -25.36
C PRO A 153 13.27 1.74 -25.69
N THR A 154 12.43 2.78 -25.56
CA THR A 154 10.98 2.66 -25.78
C THR A 154 10.62 2.43 -27.25
N GLY A 155 11.46 2.88 -28.18
CA GLY A 155 11.17 2.88 -29.61
C GLY A 155 10.06 3.86 -30.02
N LEU A 156 9.60 4.73 -29.12
CA LEU A 156 8.53 5.68 -29.39
C LEU A 156 9.02 6.82 -30.29
N THR A 157 8.37 7.00 -31.44
CA THR A 157 8.67 8.11 -32.37
C THR A 157 7.94 9.41 -32.02
N GLN A 158 6.99 9.36 -31.07
CA GLN A 158 6.25 10.51 -30.55
C GLN A 158 5.90 10.27 -29.08
N SER A 159 5.78 11.35 -28.30
CA SER A 159 5.37 11.24 -26.89
C SER A 159 3.97 10.66 -26.76
N ARG A 160 3.76 9.84 -25.73
CA ARG A 160 2.48 9.19 -25.41
C ARG A 160 2.08 9.49 -23.97
N LYS A 161 0.77 9.59 -23.70
CA LYS A 161 0.24 9.84 -22.36
C LYS A 161 -0.11 8.52 -21.70
N ILE A 162 0.56 8.18 -20.61
CA ILE A 162 0.33 6.96 -19.85
C ILE A 162 -0.98 7.09 -19.06
N ARG A 163 -1.87 6.11 -19.19
CA ARG A 163 -3.06 5.94 -18.35
C ARG A 163 -2.90 4.86 -17.30
N ALA A 164 -2.07 3.85 -17.59
CA ALA A 164 -1.79 2.78 -16.66
C ALA A 164 -0.43 2.12 -16.94
N ILE A 165 0.14 1.51 -15.90
CA ILE A 165 1.43 0.82 -15.91
C ILE A 165 1.28 -0.48 -15.12
N GLU A 166 1.86 -1.55 -15.65
CA GLU A 166 1.83 -2.86 -15.01
C GLU A 166 3.18 -3.55 -15.17
N VAL A 167 3.73 -4.04 -14.06
CA VAL A 167 4.91 -4.90 -14.06
C VAL A 167 4.44 -6.34 -14.04
N ILE A 168 4.99 -7.16 -14.94
CA ILE A 168 4.72 -8.60 -15.04
C ILE A 168 6.04 -9.33 -14.80
N PRO A 169 6.27 -9.87 -13.59
CA PRO A 169 7.43 -10.71 -13.31
C PRO A 169 7.53 -11.89 -14.28
N GLY A 170 8.73 -12.14 -14.80
CA GLY A 170 8.99 -13.36 -15.59
C GLY A 170 9.05 -14.59 -14.70
N ASN A 171 9.57 -14.43 -13.49
CA ASN A 171 9.53 -15.38 -12.41
C ASN A 171 8.98 -14.74 -11.13
N LEU A 172 7.69 -14.98 -10.87
CA LEU A 172 6.95 -14.40 -9.75
C LEU A 172 7.56 -14.77 -8.39
N GLN A 173 8.25 -15.91 -8.27
CA GLN A 173 8.85 -16.37 -7.01
C GLN A 173 10.19 -15.70 -6.69
N THR A 174 10.78 -15.00 -7.66
CA THR A 174 12.14 -14.44 -7.56
C THR A 174 12.17 -12.92 -7.58
N VAL A 175 11.28 -12.27 -8.33
CA VAL A 175 11.29 -10.82 -8.45
C VAL A 175 10.71 -10.22 -7.18
N HIS A 176 11.55 -9.57 -6.39
CA HIS A 176 11.14 -8.93 -5.15
C HIS A 176 10.70 -7.48 -5.42
N HIS A 177 11.60 -6.63 -5.92
CA HIS A 177 11.23 -5.27 -6.34
C HIS A 177 11.54 -4.96 -7.80
N VAL A 178 10.72 -4.07 -8.38
CA VAL A 178 11.01 -3.40 -9.65
C VAL A 178 10.71 -1.92 -9.51
N LEU A 179 11.73 -1.07 -9.61
CA LEU A 179 11.55 0.37 -9.72
C LEU A 179 11.58 0.76 -11.20
N VAL A 180 10.50 1.39 -11.66
CA VAL A 180 10.31 1.82 -13.05
C VAL A 180 10.56 3.33 -13.13
N SER A 181 11.51 3.75 -13.95
CA SER A 181 11.79 5.16 -14.21
C SER A 181 11.83 5.49 -15.70
N ILE A 182 11.51 6.75 -16.02
CA ILE A 182 11.67 7.33 -17.35
C ILE A 182 13.04 7.97 -17.44
N ASP A 183 13.87 7.49 -18.35
CA ASP A 183 15.18 8.08 -18.66
C ASP A 183 15.09 8.82 -20.01
N LEU A 184 15.34 10.13 -19.98
CA LEU A 184 15.24 11.00 -21.16
C LEU A 184 16.40 10.81 -22.14
N PHE A 185 17.44 10.06 -21.78
CA PHE A 185 18.63 9.85 -22.61
C PHE A 185 18.59 8.48 -23.29
N PRO A 186 18.25 8.40 -24.59
CA PRO A 186 18.08 7.12 -25.26
C PRO A 186 19.37 6.33 -25.40
N ASN A 187 19.25 5.02 -25.23
CA ASN A 187 20.27 4.05 -25.61
C ASN A 187 19.87 3.40 -26.94
N ASN A 188 20.86 2.99 -27.75
CA ASN A 188 20.57 2.29 -29.02
C ASN A 188 20.14 0.83 -28.82
N SER A 189 20.42 0.26 -27.66
CA SER A 189 20.12 -1.12 -27.29
C SER A 189 19.86 -1.19 -25.79
N ILE A 190 19.35 -2.34 -25.32
CA ILE A 190 19.22 -2.59 -23.88
C ILE A 190 20.61 -2.54 -23.24
N VAL A 191 20.73 -1.84 -22.11
CA VAL A 191 21.93 -1.79 -21.28
C VAL A 191 21.62 -2.47 -19.95
N THR A 192 22.47 -3.41 -19.54
CA THR A 192 22.39 -4.08 -18.24
C THR A 192 23.54 -3.60 -17.35
N THR A 193 23.19 -3.05 -16.20
CA THR A 193 24.15 -2.51 -15.22
C THR A 193 24.05 -3.35 -13.94
N PRO A 194 25.04 -4.23 -13.65
CA PRO A 194 25.08 -4.96 -12.39
C PRO A 194 25.39 -4.04 -11.21
N ASN A 195 25.04 -4.45 -9.99
CA ASN A 195 25.21 -3.69 -8.75
C ASN A 195 24.57 -2.30 -8.84
N CYS A 196 23.36 -2.24 -9.39
CA CYS A 196 22.63 -1.00 -9.59
C CYS A 196 21.52 -0.84 -8.58
N MET A 197 21.74 0.03 -7.60
CA MET A 197 20.90 0.20 -6.41
C MET A 197 19.71 1.15 -6.59
N GLY A 198 19.59 1.79 -7.75
CA GLY A 198 18.50 2.69 -8.04
C GLY A 198 18.41 3.00 -9.53
N PRO A 199 17.19 3.20 -10.07
CA PRO A 199 17.02 3.47 -11.48
C PRO A 199 17.53 4.88 -11.83
N THR A 200 18.04 5.04 -13.04
CA THR A 200 18.30 6.37 -13.62
C THR A 200 16.99 6.94 -14.17
N GLY A 201 16.78 8.24 -13.96
CA GLY A 201 15.64 8.98 -14.49
C GLY A 201 14.51 9.18 -13.48
N ASP A 202 13.38 9.69 -13.97
CA ASP A 202 12.25 10.10 -13.13
C ASP A 202 11.42 8.88 -12.74
N MET A 203 11.29 8.66 -11.43
CA MET A 203 10.57 7.51 -10.89
C MET A 203 9.08 7.58 -11.24
N LEU A 204 8.55 6.48 -11.75
CA LEU A 204 7.21 6.43 -12.31
C LEU A 204 6.30 5.46 -11.55
N TYR A 205 6.83 4.28 -11.23
CA TYR A 205 6.08 3.22 -10.55
C TYR A 205 7.04 2.29 -9.81
N ALA A 206 6.55 1.60 -8.80
CA ALA A 206 7.28 0.58 -8.06
C ALA A 206 6.41 -0.65 -7.90
N TYR A 207 7.02 -1.81 -8.11
CA TYR A 207 6.43 -3.11 -7.85
C TYR A 207 7.11 -3.76 -6.65
N ALA A 208 6.30 -4.35 -5.79
CA ALA A 208 6.65 -5.29 -4.73
C ALA A 208 5.68 -6.48 -4.79
N PRO A 209 5.95 -7.62 -4.12
CA PRO A 209 5.04 -8.75 -4.07
C PRO A 209 3.63 -8.34 -3.67
N GLY A 210 2.63 -8.68 -4.49
CA GLY A 210 1.24 -8.29 -4.27
C GLY A 210 0.83 -6.93 -4.86
N SER A 211 1.75 -6.17 -5.47
CA SER A 211 1.39 -4.92 -6.15
C SER A 211 0.44 -5.16 -7.32
N VAL A 212 -0.54 -4.27 -7.46
CA VAL A 212 -1.46 -4.22 -8.61
C VAL A 212 -1.01 -3.17 -9.62
N ALA A 213 -1.45 -3.28 -10.87
CA ALA A 213 -1.19 -2.28 -11.90
C ALA A 213 -1.63 -0.87 -11.42
N LEU A 214 -0.76 0.12 -11.60
CA LEU A 214 -1.14 1.51 -11.39
C LEU A 214 -2.03 1.96 -12.55
N THR A 215 -3.29 2.30 -12.25
CA THR A 215 -4.17 3.01 -13.19
C THR A 215 -4.40 4.41 -12.66
N TYR A 216 -3.99 5.42 -13.41
CA TYR A 216 -4.20 6.80 -13.00
C TYR A 216 -5.71 7.10 -12.94
N PRO A 217 -6.17 7.88 -11.95
CA PRO A 217 -7.58 8.16 -11.79
C PRO A 217 -8.14 8.90 -13.01
N THR A 218 -9.43 8.76 -13.25
CA THR A 218 -10.16 9.54 -14.25
C THR A 218 -11.51 9.96 -13.68
N ASN A 219 -12.03 11.10 -14.12
CA ASN A 219 -13.41 11.48 -13.88
C ASN A 219 -14.01 12.10 -15.15
N THR A 220 -15.26 12.57 -15.07
CA THR A 220 -15.97 13.13 -16.23
C THR A 220 -15.25 14.29 -16.92
N SER A 221 -14.38 15.00 -16.19
CA SER A 221 -13.75 16.24 -16.64
C SER A 221 -12.23 16.13 -16.77
N ASN A 222 -11.61 15.18 -16.07
CA ASN A 222 -10.16 15.06 -15.94
C ASN A 222 -9.69 13.65 -16.25
N SER A 223 -8.63 13.55 -17.04
CA SER A 223 -7.79 12.35 -17.18
C SER A 223 -6.44 12.64 -16.54
N PHE A 224 -5.96 11.77 -15.66
CA PHE A 224 -4.65 11.91 -15.04
C PHE A 224 -3.67 10.93 -15.67
N GLY A 225 -2.39 11.26 -15.63
CA GLY A 225 -1.35 10.43 -16.23
C GLY A 225 0.02 11.08 -16.19
N VAL A 226 0.97 10.45 -16.87
CA VAL A 226 2.33 10.96 -17.07
C VAL A 226 2.63 10.94 -18.56
N GLU A 227 3.31 11.96 -19.09
CA GLU A 227 3.82 11.91 -20.45
C GLU A 227 5.08 11.04 -20.51
N LEU A 228 5.09 10.06 -21.41
CA LEU A 228 6.28 9.33 -21.81
C LEU A 228 6.85 9.96 -23.07
N PRO A 229 7.99 10.66 -23.00
CA PRO A 229 8.55 11.37 -24.15
C PRO A 229 8.98 10.43 -25.28
N ALA A 230 8.94 10.94 -26.51
CA ALA A 230 9.54 10.26 -27.67
C ALA A 230 11.04 10.01 -27.44
N ASN A 231 11.56 8.90 -27.97
CA ASN A 231 12.97 8.52 -27.86
C ASN A 231 13.50 8.52 -26.42
N SER A 232 12.67 8.17 -25.44
CA SER A 232 13.10 7.91 -24.06
C SER A 232 13.44 6.42 -23.86
N ASN A 233 14.14 6.12 -22.77
CA ASN A 233 14.28 4.77 -22.23
C ASN A 233 13.38 4.59 -21.02
N ILE A 234 13.06 3.33 -20.72
CA ILE A 234 12.58 2.92 -19.41
C ILE A 234 13.69 2.19 -18.69
N THR A 235 14.02 2.65 -17.49
CA THR A 235 14.95 1.96 -16.60
C THR A 235 14.16 1.12 -15.61
N LEU A 236 14.48 -0.18 -15.54
CA LEU A 236 13.99 -1.11 -14.53
C LEU A 236 15.13 -1.43 -13.56
N ALA A 237 15.07 -0.94 -12.32
CA ALA A 237 15.95 -1.41 -11.26
C ALA A 237 15.31 -2.61 -10.58
N MET A 238 15.93 -3.77 -10.75
CA MET A 238 15.45 -5.06 -10.26
C MET A 238 16.17 -5.41 -8.98
N HIS A 239 15.42 -5.94 -8.02
CA HIS A 239 15.93 -6.57 -6.82
C HIS A 239 15.52 -8.05 -6.81
N TYR A 240 16.52 -8.92 -6.75
CA TYR A 240 16.35 -10.35 -6.53
C TYR A 240 16.88 -10.71 -5.13
N PRO A 241 16.09 -11.39 -4.30
CA PRO A 241 16.42 -11.64 -2.91
C PRO A 241 17.46 -12.75 -2.78
N GLU A 242 18.15 -12.79 -1.64
CA GLU A 242 19.06 -13.88 -1.30
C GLU A 242 18.43 -15.29 -1.50
N GLY A 243 19.26 -16.24 -1.90
CA GLY A 243 18.83 -17.61 -2.22
C GLY A 243 18.28 -17.79 -3.63
N SER A 244 18.18 -16.73 -4.45
CA SER A 244 17.71 -16.84 -5.83
C SER A 244 18.78 -17.16 -6.88
N PHE A 245 20.01 -17.51 -6.46
CA PHE A 245 21.13 -17.82 -7.36
C PHE A 245 20.72 -18.76 -8.52
N GLY A 246 20.98 -18.34 -9.75
CA GLY A 246 20.73 -19.17 -10.94
C GLY A 246 19.27 -19.24 -11.38
N GLN A 247 18.34 -18.67 -10.61
CA GLN A 247 16.95 -18.55 -11.04
C GLN A 247 16.87 -17.53 -12.17
N VAL A 248 16.07 -17.86 -13.19
CA VAL A 248 15.97 -17.08 -14.41
C VAL A 248 14.72 -16.20 -14.38
N ASP A 249 14.87 -14.95 -14.78
CA ASP A 249 13.79 -13.99 -14.96
C ASP A 249 13.84 -13.32 -16.34
N SER A 250 12.69 -12.84 -16.79
CA SER A 250 12.57 -11.96 -17.96
C SER A 250 11.33 -11.07 -17.80
N THR A 251 11.32 -10.31 -16.72
CA THR A 251 10.28 -9.34 -16.35
C THR A 251 9.93 -8.37 -17.48
N LYS A 252 8.64 -8.06 -17.55
CA LYS A 252 8.06 -7.11 -18.50
C LYS A 252 7.46 -5.93 -17.78
N VAL A 253 7.49 -4.77 -18.43
CA VAL A 253 6.69 -3.61 -18.06
C VAL A 253 5.76 -3.27 -19.22
N ARG A 254 4.49 -3.07 -18.90
CA ARG A 254 3.41 -2.78 -19.83
C ARG A 254 2.92 -1.37 -19.60
N PHE A 255 2.81 -0.62 -20.69
CA PHE A 255 2.22 0.71 -20.71
C PHE A 255 0.94 0.69 -21.51
N TYR A 256 -0.06 1.36 -20.94
CA TYR A 256 -1.33 1.63 -21.59
C TYR A 256 -1.42 3.13 -21.79
N PHE A 257 -1.75 3.55 -23.00
CA PHE A 257 -1.75 4.96 -23.36
C PHE A 257 -3.18 5.45 -23.60
N TYR A 258 -3.39 6.74 -23.35
CA TYR A 258 -4.56 7.42 -23.88
C TYR A 258 -4.46 7.60 -25.41
N PRO A 259 -5.60 7.84 -26.09
CA PRO A 259 -5.60 8.42 -27.42
C PRO A 259 -4.76 9.71 -27.46
N GLN A 260 -4.04 9.96 -28.56
CA GLN A 260 -3.10 11.08 -28.67
C GLN A 260 -3.73 12.45 -28.36
N SER A 261 -5.02 12.61 -28.69
CA SER A 261 -5.81 13.84 -28.48
C SER A 261 -6.22 14.09 -27.03
N THR A 262 -6.03 13.13 -26.14
CA THR A 262 -6.43 13.26 -24.73
C THR A 262 -5.53 14.29 -24.05
N VAL A 263 -6.17 15.26 -23.40
CA VAL A 263 -5.50 16.20 -22.51
C VAL A 263 -5.47 15.58 -21.14
N ILE A 264 -4.27 15.38 -20.59
CA ILE A 264 -4.08 14.89 -19.24
C ILE A 264 -3.77 16.04 -18.30
N ARG A 265 -4.14 15.88 -17.03
CA ARG A 265 -3.49 16.56 -15.92
C ARG A 265 -2.30 15.72 -15.51
N GLU A 266 -1.13 16.20 -15.90
CA GLU A 266 0.11 15.48 -15.69
C GLU A 266 0.48 15.43 -14.21
N ILE A 267 0.89 14.24 -13.77
CA ILE A 267 1.38 13.98 -12.42
C ILE A 267 2.90 14.02 -12.46
N THR A 268 3.49 14.78 -11.54
CA THR A 268 4.93 14.86 -11.35
C THR A 268 5.34 13.97 -10.21
N THR A 269 6.45 13.26 -10.35
CA THR A 269 7.13 12.56 -9.25
C THR A 269 8.38 13.35 -8.88
N ASP A 270 8.57 13.66 -7.59
CA ASP A 270 9.78 14.36 -7.13
C ASP A 270 10.19 13.95 -5.71
N PHE A 271 11.47 14.11 -5.41
CA PHE A 271 12.09 13.81 -4.13
C PHE A 271 12.02 15.05 -3.23
N LEU A 272 10.87 15.26 -2.59
CA LEU A 272 10.68 16.45 -1.75
C LEU A 272 11.56 16.40 -0.50
N ILE A 273 11.78 15.21 0.07
CA ILE A 273 12.79 14.99 1.11
C ILE A 273 13.86 14.07 0.52
N ASN A 274 15.12 14.47 0.57
CA ASN A 274 16.23 13.78 -0.10
C ASN A 274 17.55 13.87 0.68
N GLU A 275 17.48 13.89 2.01
CA GLU A 275 18.65 14.06 2.86
C GLU A 275 19.66 12.94 2.58
N GLY A 276 20.90 13.34 2.29
CA GLY A 276 21.98 12.42 1.98
C GLY A 276 21.99 11.84 0.57
N LEU A 277 20.96 12.09 -0.26
CA LEU A 277 20.93 11.70 -1.67
C LEU A 277 21.59 12.78 -2.56
N PHE A 278 21.24 14.05 -2.32
CA PHE A 278 21.81 15.20 -3.00
C PHE A 278 22.45 16.14 -1.96
N GLY A 279 23.75 16.38 -2.04
CA GLY A 279 24.45 17.33 -1.16
C GLY A 279 25.34 16.66 -0.11
N ILE A 280 25.26 17.14 1.13
CA ILE A 280 26.15 16.70 2.22
C ILE A 280 25.62 15.39 2.79
N PRO A 281 26.44 14.33 2.87
CA PRO A 281 26.01 13.08 3.45
C PRO A 281 25.79 13.23 4.96
N PHE A 282 24.74 12.57 5.48
CA PHE A 282 24.61 12.40 6.93
C PHE A 282 25.47 11.22 7.38
N ILE A 283 25.84 11.23 8.67
CA ILE A 283 26.71 10.21 9.28
C ILE A 283 25.96 9.58 10.45
N LEU A 284 25.99 8.25 10.51
CA LEU A 284 25.45 7.42 11.58
C LEU A 284 26.61 6.76 12.33
N PRO A 285 27.06 7.34 13.46
CA PRO A 285 28.09 6.73 14.30
C PRO A 285 27.66 5.35 14.83
N PRO A 286 28.62 4.45 15.09
CA PRO A 286 28.33 3.14 15.65
C PRO A 286 27.88 3.23 17.11
N ASN A 287 27.11 2.23 17.56
CA ASN A 287 26.62 2.04 18.91
C ASN A 287 25.66 3.13 19.42
N GLN A 288 24.86 3.71 18.54
CA GLN A 288 23.83 4.68 18.92
C GLN A 288 22.65 4.69 17.96
N ILE A 289 21.54 5.24 18.45
CA ILE A 289 20.38 5.60 17.63
C ILE A 289 20.55 7.07 17.21
N THR A 290 20.30 7.36 15.94
CA THR A 290 20.42 8.70 15.37
C THR A 290 19.13 9.09 14.67
N GLU A 291 18.56 10.26 15.02
CA GLU A 291 17.42 10.84 14.32
C GLU A 291 17.93 11.73 13.17
N ILE A 292 17.37 11.54 11.99
CA ILE A 292 17.56 12.44 10.85
C ILE A 292 16.23 13.15 10.59
N THR A 293 16.33 14.44 10.24
CA THR A 293 15.17 15.27 9.90
C THR A 293 15.39 15.91 8.55
N GLY A 294 14.33 16.04 7.76
CA GLY A 294 14.33 16.74 6.49
C GLY A 294 13.13 17.67 6.38
N SER A 295 13.23 18.67 5.51
CA SER A 295 12.09 19.56 5.24
C SER A 295 12.08 20.09 3.82
N PHE A 296 10.88 20.39 3.32
CA PHE A 296 10.67 20.99 2.01
C PHE A 296 9.65 22.11 2.09
N GLY A 297 9.88 23.17 1.32
CA GLY A 297 8.97 24.30 1.19
C GLY A 297 9.62 25.64 1.56
N PRO A 298 8.82 26.70 1.70
CA PRO A 298 7.35 26.70 1.60
C PRO A 298 6.88 26.36 0.19
N THR A 299 5.75 25.64 0.07
CA THR A 299 5.14 25.35 -1.24
C THR A 299 4.77 26.63 -1.96
N SER A 300 5.02 26.70 -3.27
CA SER A 300 4.79 27.93 -4.07
C SER A 300 3.32 28.12 -4.47
N GLN A 301 2.52 27.06 -4.41
CA GLN A 301 1.11 27.01 -4.79
C GLN A 301 0.41 25.86 -4.08
N ASP A 302 -0.92 25.77 -4.25
CA ASP A 302 -1.68 24.62 -3.80
C ASP A 302 -1.31 23.39 -4.67
N TYR A 303 -1.08 22.25 -4.02
CA TYR A 303 -0.80 20.96 -4.67
C TYR A 303 -1.79 19.88 -4.27
N SER A 304 -2.04 18.95 -5.19
CA SER A 304 -2.77 17.70 -4.97
C SER A 304 -1.75 16.56 -4.89
N PHE A 305 -1.60 15.95 -3.72
CA PHE A 305 -0.69 14.82 -3.50
C PHE A 305 -1.44 13.52 -3.72
N MET A 306 -0.90 12.64 -4.57
CA MET A 306 -1.49 11.36 -4.94
C MET A 306 -0.94 10.20 -4.11
N SER A 307 0.36 10.21 -3.86
CA SER A 307 1.05 9.12 -3.17
C SER A 307 2.33 9.60 -2.50
N VAL A 308 2.89 8.74 -1.65
CA VAL A 308 4.19 8.91 -1.00
C VAL A 308 4.97 7.59 -1.05
N PHE A 309 6.26 7.66 -1.38
CA PHE A 309 7.22 6.58 -1.27
C PHE A 309 8.24 6.96 -0.18
N PRO A 310 8.09 6.43 1.04
CA PRO A 310 9.11 6.52 2.10
C PRO A 310 10.26 5.55 1.83
N HIS A 311 11.51 5.97 2.07
CA HIS A 311 12.68 5.09 1.86
C HIS A 311 13.82 5.33 2.86
N MET A 312 14.31 4.22 3.43
CA MET A 312 15.53 4.08 4.23
C MET A 312 16.19 2.74 3.90
N HIS A 313 17.46 2.52 4.25
CA HIS A 313 18.10 1.20 4.12
C HIS A 313 17.98 0.37 5.42
N LEU A 314 18.98 -0.48 5.71
CA LEU A 314 18.91 -1.56 6.69
C LEU A 314 18.90 -1.09 8.16
N LEU A 315 19.49 0.08 8.45
CA LEU A 315 19.55 0.64 9.81
C LEU A 315 18.29 1.42 10.17
N GLY A 316 17.47 1.80 9.19
CA GLY A 316 16.19 2.48 9.42
C GLY A 316 15.28 1.69 10.37
N LYS A 317 14.55 2.40 11.24
CA LYS A 317 13.61 1.80 12.20
C LYS A 317 12.20 2.36 12.14
N ASP A 318 12.08 3.66 11.99
CA ASP A 318 10.80 4.32 11.87
C ASP A 318 10.98 5.63 11.11
N MET A 319 9.89 6.09 10.49
CA MET A 319 9.86 7.40 9.89
C MET A 319 8.46 7.98 9.83
N GLU A 320 8.40 9.31 9.76
CA GLU A 320 7.17 10.07 9.71
C GLU A 320 7.35 11.28 8.80
N CYS A 321 6.31 11.62 8.05
CA CYS A 321 6.22 12.82 7.26
C CYS A 321 4.83 13.48 7.40
N MET A 322 4.83 14.80 7.54
CA MET A 322 3.62 15.63 7.65
C MET A 322 3.84 16.97 6.96
N ALA A 323 2.76 17.63 6.54
CA ALA A 323 2.79 19.04 6.15
C ALA A 323 2.21 19.92 7.27
N VAL A 324 2.80 21.09 7.47
CA VAL A 324 2.31 22.15 8.35
C VAL A 324 1.92 23.33 7.47
N THR A 325 0.65 23.68 7.53
CA THR A 325 0.06 24.77 6.74
C THR A 325 0.46 26.15 7.29
N PRO A 326 0.28 27.24 6.53
CA PRO A 326 0.48 28.60 7.04
C PRO A 326 -0.39 28.98 8.25
N THR A 327 -1.52 28.28 8.45
CA THR A 327 -2.40 28.43 9.62
C THR A 327 -1.97 27.58 10.81
N ASN A 328 -0.83 26.90 10.70
CA ASN A 328 -0.27 26.01 11.71
C ASN A 328 -1.13 24.75 11.99
N ASP A 329 -1.95 24.35 11.00
CA ASP A 329 -2.63 23.06 10.98
C ASP A 329 -1.72 21.99 10.38
N THR A 330 -1.82 20.76 10.87
CA THR A 330 -1.03 19.61 10.42
C THR A 330 -1.85 18.74 9.46
N ILE A 331 -1.21 18.31 8.38
CA ILE A 331 -1.74 17.34 7.42
C ILE A 331 -0.81 16.12 7.46
N ASN A 332 -1.35 14.98 7.89
CA ASN A 332 -0.60 13.73 7.97
C ASN A 332 -0.36 13.18 6.56
N LEU A 333 0.90 12.83 6.24
CA LEU A 333 1.26 12.25 4.95
C LEU A 333 1.60 10.77 5.11
N ILE A 334 2.51 10.43 6.02
CA ILE A 334 2.83 9.03 6.33
C ILE A 334 3.52 8.88 7.67
N ARG A 335 3.30 7.73 8.31
CA ARG A 335 4.07 7.24 9.44
C ARG A 335 4.28 5.74 9.28
N ILE A 336 5.51 5.28 9.45
CA ILE A 336 5.87 3.87 9.53
C ILE A 336 6.54 3.67 10.89
N ASN A 337 5.91 2.89 11.75
CA ASN A 337 6.38 2.66 13.13
C ASN A 337 7.45 1.57 13.20
N ASN A 338 7.47 0.64 12.24
CA ASN A 338 8.44 -0.43 12.12
C ASN A 338 8.84 -0.54 10.65
N TRP A 339 9.91 0.16 10.28
CA TRP A 339 10.48 0.11 8.95
C TRP A 339 11.04 -1.28 8.68
N ASP A 340 10.66 -1.82 7.53
CA ASP A 340 11.22 -3.04 6.97
C ASP A 340 11.70 -2.72 5.56
N PHE A 341 12.99 -2.92 5.33
CA PHE A 341 13.63 -2.67 4.05
C PHE A 341 13.06 -3.57 2.95
N GLU A 342 12.45 -4.71 3.28
CA GLU A 342 11.84 -5.59 2.28
C GLU A 342 10.46 -5.09 1.79
N TRP A 343 9.88 -4.06 2.41
CA TRP A 343 8.53 -3.57 2.08
C TRP A 343 8.53 -2.10 1.63
N GLN A 344 9.15 -1.88 0.47
CA GLN A 344 9.24 -0.56 -0.16
C GLN A 344 8.22 -0.39 -1.28
N GLY A 345 7.63 0.80 -1.39
CA GLY A 345 6.68 1.08 -2.47
C GLY A 345 5.99 2.43 -2.36
N PHE A 346 5.20 2.75 -3.39
CA PHE A 346 4.28 3.88 -3.35
C PHE A 346 3.03 3.53 -2.54
N TYR A 347 2.73 4.34 -1.53
CA TYR A 347 1.46 4.32 -0.82
C TYR A 347 0.57 5.42 -1.37
N PHE A 348 -0.49 5.02 -2.07
CA PHE A 348 -1.46 5.93 -2.68
C PHE A 348 -2.49 6.36 -1.64
N TYR A 349 -2.86 7.63 -1.60
CA TYR A 349 -3.94 8.08 -0.71
C TYR A 349 -5.30 7.61 -1.24
N GLN A 350 -6.34 7.55 -0.39
CA GLN A 350 -7.69 7.21 -0.84
C GLN A 350 -8.23 8.22 -1.86
N THR A 351 -7.93 9.50 -1.61
CA THR A 351 -8.19 10.65 -2.49
C THR A 351 -6.96 11.55 -2.50
N PHE A 352 -6.86 12.47 -3.47
CA PHE A 352 -5.78 13.45 -3.43
C PHE A 352 -5.81 14.26 -2.14
N ILE A 353 -4.65 14.45 -1.52
CA ILE A 353 -4.47 15.34 -0.38
C ILE A 353 -4.14 16.73 -0.89
N LYS A 354 -4.91 17.73 -0.47
CA LYS A 354 -4.58 19.13 -0.73
C LYS A 354 -3.47 19.59 0.21
N ILE A 355 -2.37 20.08 -0.35
CA ILE A 355 -1.33 20.83 0.36
C ILE A 355 -1.44 22.31 -0.02
N PRO A 356 -1.88 23.20 0.88
CA PRO A 356 -2.01 24.62 0.58
C PRO A 356 -0.66 25.28 0.25
N ALA A 357 -0.68 26.34 -0.55
CA ALA A 357 0.45 27.22 -0.78
C ALA A 357 1.01 27.76 0.54
N GLY A 358 2.33 27.87 0.65
CA GLY A 358 3.02 28.32 1.85
C GLY A 358 3.24 27.24 2.92
N SER A 359 2.78 26.00 2.68
CA SER A 359 2.98 24.89 3.63
C SER A 359 4.43 24.44 3.65
N MET A 360 4.88 23.98 4.82
CA MET A 360 6.16 23.29 4.99
C MET A 360 5.92 21.80 5.16
N ILE A 361 6.67 20.96 4.44
CA ILE A 361 6.68 19.51 4.63
C ILE A 361 7.85 19.18 5.54
N TYR A 362 7.61 18.39 6.57
CA TYR A 362 8.60 17.93 7.54
C TYR A 362 8.63 16.42 7.57
N ALA A 363 9.83 15.87 7.66
CA ALA A 363 10.03 14.46 7.89
C ALA A 363 11.07 14.22 8.98
N LYS A 364 10.92 13.13 9.70
CA LYS A 364 11.92 12.60 10.63
C LYS A 364 11.96 11.08 10.56
N GLY A 365 13.11 10.49 10.89
CA GLY A 365 13.26 9.05 11.00
C GLY A 365 14.45 8.67 11.86
N ASN A 366 14.37 7.50 12.47
CA ASN A 366 15.40 6.98 13.36
C ASN A 366 16.16 5.83 12.72
N TYR A 367 17.48 5.84 12.91
CA TYR A 367 18.39 4.77 12.54
C TYR A 367 18.99 4.16 13.78
N ASP A 368 18.96 2.84 13.87
CA ASP A 368 19.59 2.10 14.96
C ASP A 368 20.88 1.43 14.48
N ASN A 369 22.00 2.10 14.75
CA ASN A 369 23.34 1.57 14.49
C ASN A 369 23.94 0.95 15.77
N THR A 370 23.13 0.27 16.59
CA THR A 370 23.61 -0.47 17.76
C THR A 370 23.84 -1.95 17.45
N VAL A 371 24.51 -2.66 18.36
CA VAL A 371 24.79 -4.09 18.21
C VAL A 371 23.48 -4.87 18.22
N SER A 372 23.23 -5.62 17.15
CA SER A 372 22.06 -6.49 17.02
C SER A 372 22.40 -7.77 16.24
N ALA A 373 21.44 -8.68 16.08
CA ALA A 373 21.64 -9.89 15.28
C ALA A 373 21.91 -9.58 13.80
N THR A 374 21.28 -8.52 13.27
CA THR A 374 21.44 -8.07 11.88
C THR A 374 22.56 -7.03 11.72
N ASN A 375 23.05 -6.44 12.81
CA ASN A 375 24.21 -5.53 12.85
C ASN A 375 25.18 -5.93 13.97
N PRO A 376 25.91 -7.06 13.85
CA PRO A 376 26.73 -7.59 14.95
C PRO A 376 28.01 -6.78 15.21
N ASN A 377 28.50 -6.03 14.22
CA ASN A 377 29.71 -5.21 14.33
C ASN A 377 29.44 -3.78 13.82
N PRO A 378 28.74 -2.93 14.60
CA PRO A 378 28.41 -1.58 14.17
C PRO A 378 29.65 -0.77 13.81
N VAL A 379 29.62 -0.17 12.62
CA VAL A 379 30.64 0.76 12.11
C VAL A 379 29.97 2.09 11.76
N THR A 380 30.76 3.14 11.57
CA THR A 380 30.20 4.39 11.03
C THR A 380 29.64 4.14 9.64
N VAL A 381 28.36 4.45 9.45
CA VAL A 381 27.66 4.43 8.16
C VAL A 381 27.41 5.86 7.72
N GLN A 382 27.43 6.11 6.41
CA GLN A 382 27.09 7.41 5.83
C GLN A 382 25.96 7.24 4.83
N SER A 383 25.33 8.35 4.45
CA SER A 383 24.33 8.27 3.39
C SER A 383 24.96 7.96 2.04
N GLY A 384 24.27 7.19 1.20
CA GLY A 384 24.78 6.72 -0.07
C GLY A 384 23.79 5.83 -0.82
N LEU A 385 24.21 5.34 -1.97
CA LEU A 385 23.34 4.54 -2.85
C LEU A 385 23.34 3.05 -2.51
N ASN A 386 24.36 2.54 -1.81
CA ASN A 386 24.45 1.10 -1.53
C ASN A 386 23.56 0.70 -0.36
N THR A 387 23.12 -0.55 -0.32
CA THR A 387 22.31 -1.10 0.78
C THR A 387 22.99 -0.98 2.15
N GLU A 388 24.33 -1.02 2.18
CA GLU A 388 25.13 -0.85 3.41
C GLU A 388 25.42 0.63 3.74
N ASP A 389 25.15 1.55 2.81
CA ASP A 389 25.01 2.98 3.09
C ASP A 389 23.57 3.25 3.59
N GLU A 390 23.23 4.52 3.86
CA GLU A 390 21.86 4.88 4.25
C GLU A 390 21.20 5.97 3.39
N MET A 391 19.88 6.06 3.47
CA MET A 391 19.08 7.08 2.80
C MET A 391 17.97 7.60 3.69
N PHE A 392 17.61 8.87 3.56
CA PHE A 392 16.41 9.44 4.19
C PHE A 392 15.58 10.21 3.16
N ILE A 393 14.65 9.50 2.51
CA ILE A 393 13.96 9.99 1.32
C ILE A 393 12.44 9.87 1.46
N PHE A 394 11.74 10.89 0.97
CA PHE A 394 10.31 10.82 0.68
C PHE A 394 10.05 11.34 -0.73
N ILE A 395 9.62 10.43 -1.61
CA ILE A 395 9.25 10.73 -2.99
C ILE A 395 7.74 10.91 -3.03
N PHE A 396 7.26 11.95 -3.71
CA PHE A 396 5.83 12.22 -3.82
C PHE A 396 5.42 12.24 -5.28
N GLN A 397 4.23 11.70 -5.57
CA GLN A 397 3.53 11.96 -6.82
C GLN A 397 2.47 13.02 -6.57
N PHE A 398 2.56 14.15 -7.28
CA PHE A 398 1.68 15.29 -7.05
C PHE A 398 1.49 16.13 -8.31
N LEU A 399 0.56 17.07 -8.26
CA LEU A 399 0.30 18.02 -9.34
C LEU A 399 -0.30 19.32 -8.80
N PRO A 400 -0.35 20.41 -9.59
CA PRO A 400 -1.11 21.61 -9.23
C PRO A 400 -2.56 21.29 -8.83
N TYR A 401 -2.97 21.80 -7.67
CA TYR A 401 -4.31 21.58 -7.14
C TYR A 401 -5.38 22.23 -8.00
N GLN A 402 -6.49 21.52 -8.19
CA GLN A 402 -7.75 22.09 -8.67
C GLN A 402 -8.87 21.73 -7.70
N LEU A 403 -9.85 22.64 -7.57
CA LEU A 403 -11.00 22.41 -6.70
C LEU A 403 -11.72 21.12 -7.09
N GLY A 404 -11.91 20.23 -6.12
CA GLY A 404 -12.60 18.96 -6.30
C GLY A 404 -11.67 17.75 -6.40
N ASP A 405 -10.34 17.94 -6.46
CA ASP A 405 -9.37 16.85 -6.46
C ASP A 405 -9.49 15.94 -5.22
N GLU A 406 -9.82 16.53 -4.07
CA GLU A 406 -10.06 15.82 -2.82
C GLU A 406 -11.28 14.87 -2.87
N ASN A 407 -12.08 14.90 -3.94
CA ASN A 407 -13.22 14.00 -4.14
C ASN A 407 -12.92 12.89 -5.17
N ILE A 408 -11.71 12.84 -5.71
CA ILE A 408 -11.31 11.84 -6.70
C ILE A 408 -10.73 10.64 -5.96
N LEU A 409 -11.45 9.52 -6.01
CA LEU A 409 -10.99 8.25 -5.47
C LEU A 409 -9.85 7.70 -6.33
N ILE A 410 -8.76 7.30 -5.68
CA ILE A 410 -7.60 6.66 -6.34
C ILE A 410 -7.78 5.14 -6.40
N GLU A 411 -8.55 4.57 -5.46
CA GLU A 411 -9.02 3.20 -5.58
C GLU A 411 -9.96 3.05 -6.77
N ASN A 412 -9.48 2.42 -7.82
CA ASN A 412 -10.35 1.86 -8.84
C ASN A 412 -10.71 0.45 -8.34
N GLY A 413 -12.01 0.16 -8.16
CA GLY A 413 -12.53 -1.15 -7.71
C GLY A 413 -12.31 -2.30 -8.70
N SER A 414 -11.13 -2.37 -9.32
CA SER A 414 -10.69 -3.39 -10.28
C SER A 414 -9.85 -4.46 -9.59
N VAL A 415 -10.12 -4.75 -8.32
CA VAL A 415 -9.74 -6.06 -7.76
C VAL A 415 -10.93 -6.97 -8.04
N SER A 416 -10.89 -7.69 -9.16
CA SER A 416 -11.77 -8.84 -9.33
C SER A 416 -11.25 -9.99 -8.49
N THR A 417 -11.27 -9.85 -7.17
CA THR A 417 -11.59 -11.04 -6.39
C THR A 417 -13.07 -11.26 -6.67
N ASN A 418 -13.43 -12.38 -7.30
CA ASN A 418 -14.81 -12.89 -7.23
C ASN A 418 -15.14 -13.35 -5.80
N ILE A 419 -14.53 -12.74 -4.78
CA ILE A 419 -15.16 -12.63 -3.49
C ILE A 419 -16.32 -11.69 -3.79
N HIS A 420 -17.54 -12.23 -3.72
CA HIS A 420 -18.64 -11.40 -3.32
C HIS A 420 -18.17 -10.67 -2.05
N GLU A 421 -17.61 -9.46 -2.17
CA GLU A 421 -18.06 -8.44 -1.27
C GLU A 421 -19.57 -8.59 -1.25
N PRO A 422 -20.21 -8.67 -0.07
CA PRO A 422 -21.65 -8.55 -0.03
C PRO A 422 -21.91 -7.30 -0.84
N THR A 423 -22.53 -7.53 -2.00
CA THR A 423 -22.78 -6.57 -3.06
C THR A 423 -23.01 -5.27 -2.37
N ALA A 424 -22.25 -4.21 -2.66
CA ALA A 424 -22.52 -2.88 -2.12
C ALA A 424 -24.03 -2.70 -2.20
N ILE A 425 -24.70 -2.97 -1.08
CA ILE A 425 -26.13 -2.96 -1.08
C ILE A 425 -26.26 -1.46 -1.18
N SER A 426 -26.79 -1.01 -2.31
CA SER A 426 -27.70 0.11 -2.29
C SER A 426 -28.80 -0.28 -1.31
N SER A 427 -28.46 -0.36 -0.02
CA SER A 427 -29.38 -0.46 1.06
C SER A 427 -29.91 0.95 1.02
N LEU A 428 -31.17 1.05 0.66
CA LEU A 428 -31.98 2.14 1.15
C LEU A 428 -31.91 2.05 2.68
N ARG A 429 -30.78 2.50 3.27
CA ARG A 429 -30.55 2.51 4.70
C ARG A 429 -31.71 3.26 5.31
N LYS A 430 -32.44 2.56 6.16
CA LYS A 430 -33.69 3.08 6.69
C LYS A 430 -33.34 3.92 7.89
N LEU A 431 -33.66 5.21 7.80
CA LEU A 431 -33.50 6.11 8.93
C LEU A 431 -34.39 5.62 10.09
N LEU A 432 -33.76 5.15 11.17
CA LEU A 432 -34.46 4.72 12.38
C LEU A 432 -34.82 5.91 13.27
N LYS A 433 -33.86 6.82 13.46
CA LYS A 433 -33.99 7.90 14.44
C LYS A 433 -33.13 9.10 14.10
N ILE A 434 -33.63 10.28 14.43
CA ILE A 434 -32.84 11.51 14.43
C ILE A 434 -32.76 11.97 15.88
N THR A 435 -31.55 12.27 16.36
CA THR A 435 -31.34 12.78 17.70
C THR A 435 -30.57 14.10 17.69
N THR A 436 -30.81 14.91 18.72
CA THR A 436 -29.92 16.01 19.06
C THR A 436 -28.56 15.47 19.49
N ILE A 437 -27.58 16.36 19.62
CA ILE A 437 -26.26 16.07 20.19
C ILE A 437 -26.35 15.50 21.61
N LEU A 438 -27.45 15.76 22.33
CA LEU A 438 -27.72 15.27 23.68
C LEU A 438 -28.53 13.95 23.68
N GLY A 439 -28.66 13.27 22.53
CA GLY A 439 -29.34 11.97 22.40
C GLY A 439 -30.88 12.04 22.41
N GLN A 440 -31.47 13.24 22.50
CA GLN A 440 -32.93 13.41 22.48
C GLN A 440 -33.50 13.26 21.07
N SER A 441 -34.53 12.44 20.89
CA SER A 441 -35.22 12.26 19.61
C SER A 441 -35.80 13.58 19.08
N THR A 442 -35.62 13.87 17.80
CA THR A 442 -36.14 15.08 17.13
C THR A 442 -36.51 14.80 15.67
N LYS A 443 -37.15 15.77 15.01
CA LYS A 443 -37.29 15.83 13.54
C LYS A 443 -36.13 16.62 12.92
N PRO A 444 -35.88 16.54 11.59
CA PRO A 444 -34.87 17.36 10.93
C PRO A 444 -35.11 18.85 11.20
N LYS A 445 -34.05 19.58 11.58
CA LYS A 445 -34.07 21.03 11.77
C LYS A 445 -32.92 21.66 10.99
N PRO A 446 -33.17 22.71 10.19
CA PRO A 446 -32.11 23.40 9.49
C PRO A 446 -31.19 24.14 10.46
N ASN A 447 -29.95 24.38 10.04
CA ASN A 447 -28.93 25.12 10.80
C ASN A 447 -28.68 24.56 12.22
N THR A 448 -28.97 23.26 12.43
CA THR A 448 -28.78 22.56 13.70
C THR A 448 -28.02 21.25 13.44
N PRO A 449 -26.93 20.94 14.17
CA PRO A 449 -26.26 19.65 14.08
C PRO A 449 -27.10 18.55 14.72
N LEU A 450 -27.39 17.51 13.94
CA LEU A 450 -28.21 16.36 14.35
C LEU A 450 -27.52 15.05 13.96
N PHE A 451 -27.78 13.99 14.73
CA PHE A 451 -27.36 12.63 14.42
C PHE A 451 -28.50 11.85 13.77
N TYR A 452 -28.21 11.17 12.66
CA TYR A 452 -29.13 10.32 11.92
C TYR A 452 -28.65 8.88 12.11
N ILE A 453 -29.46 8.06 12.76
CA ILE A 453 -29.15 6.67 13.11
C ILE A 453 -29.93 5.77 12.14
N TYR A 454 -29.21 4.88 11.48
CA TYR A 454 -29.76 3.96 10.49
C TYR A 454 -29.86 2.53 11.02
N ASP A 455 -30.59 1.68 10.30
CA ASP A 455 -30.84 0.29 10.66
C ASP A 455 -29.63 -0.64 10.46
N ASP A 456 -28.64 -0.20 9.71
CA ASP A 456 -27.33 -0.84 9.56
C ASP A 456 -26.34 -0.48 10.67
N GLY A 457 -26.76 0.30 11.67
CA GLY A 457 -25.92 0.74 12.78
C GLY A 457 -25.06 1.97 12.50
N THR A 458 -25.08 2.51 11.26
CA THR A 458 -24.35 3.74 10.94
C THR A 458 -25.00 4.97 11.60
N VAL A 459 -24.15 5.94 11.96
CA VAL A 459 -24.58 7.22 12.54
C VAL A 459 -23.95 8.37 11.77
N GLU A 460 -24.78 9.22 11.18
CA GLU A 460 -24.31 10.41 10.45
C GLU A 460 -24.60 11.69 11.23
N LYS A 461 -23.58 12.52 11.42
CA LYS A 461 -23.74 13.90 11.89
C LYS A 461 -24.01 14.82 10.70
N LYS A 462 -25.20 15.42 10.62
CA LYS A 462 -25.59 16.33 9.53
C LYS A 462 -25.96 17.71 10.07
N ILE A 463 -25.63 18.74 9.29
CA ILE A 463 -26.22 20.08 9.38
C ILE A 463 -26.87 20.34 8.03
N ILE A 464 -28.21 20.41 7.99
CA ILE A 464 -28.92 20.81 6.78
C ILE A 464 -28.96 22.34 6.78
N ILE A 465 -28.19 22.98 5.91
CA ILE A 465 -28.22 24.42 5.72
C ILE A 465 -29.43 24.75 4.84
N LYS A 466 -30.21 25.76 5.23
CA LYS A 466 -31.39 26.21 4.49
C LYS A 466 -31.42 27.72 4.37
#